data_AF-A0A7Y4Z6Q1-F1
#
_entry.id   AF-A0A7Y4Z6Q1-F1
#
_cell.length_a   1.000
_cell.length_b   1.000
_cell.length_c   1.000
_cell.angle_alpha   90.00
_cell.angle_beta   90.00
_cell.angle_gamma   90.00
#
_symmetry.space_group_name_H-M   'P 1'
#
loop_
_entity.id
_entity.type
_entity.pdbx_description
1 polymer ?
#
loop_
_entity_poly.entity_id
_entity_poly.type
_entity_poly.pdbx_seq_one_letter_code
_entity_poly.pdbx_strand_id
1 'polypeptide(L)'
;MKTKILIFIAFYLLCFSNVSNQNAFASNNLNLKDSISILSSPDLYNLTSNWVKEYSNENHKIRMKVSKFTAPQIGSILNSEGKLCFISNEYYSSINDESVWKMVVGMDAIVPIINSRNPFFDEISQQGISQEKLSQFIDDQNKQSWGTLLVNGQKNPIKYFIVNNESIKKGIANFLKLDWTKINGINVESGAKMILEIQNDPYAIGFCEITSILDVNNQSIVQGIGLLPIDKNGNGKIDYNEKIYQDLNTFLRGVWVGKYPKDLCKNIYSISSIKPTNNNEIAFLAWVLSNGQQFLNPNGFVDLTSGQRQASIDKLYNKEIVVKPSNSRSAIPIAVLILVALIALFFIVDITIQWVRREKNIANDANSIPLTFFDEKSILVPDGLYFDKSHTWAFMEKDGVVGIGIDDFLQHITGPITRIKMKNPGETIKKGEHFLTLIQEGKQLNITAPISGKIKAQNKKLSTNSSIINSSPYSEGWIYMIEPTNWLRDIQFLIVAKGYKEWLRMEFLHLKDFLSIIVRANYAEENQIVLQDGGEIKNGILKDLKPEIWEDFQTHFLEGSK
;
A
#
# COMPACT_ATOMS: atom_id res chain seq x y z
N MET A 1 3.92 -56.28 17.47
CA MET A 1 4.13 -54.81 17.50
C MET A 1 5.53 -54.40 17.99
N LYS A 2 6.59 -55.19 17.75
CA LYS A 2 7.98 -54.85 18.15
C LYS A 2 9.01 -54.89 17.00
N THR A 3 8.64 -55.30 15.80
CA THR A 3 9.55 -55.39 14.63
C THR A 3 9.40 -54.25 13.62
N LYS A 4 8.44 -53.33 13.79
CA LYS A 4 8.26 -52.14 12.94
C LYS A 4 8.88 -50.85 13.52
N ILE A 5 9.41 -50.90 14.74
CA ILE A 5 10.05 -49.75 15.41
C ILE A 5 11.56 -49.70 15.16
N LEU A 6 12.21 -50.81 14.76
CA LEU A 6 13.66 -50.83 14.51
C LEU A 6 14.08 -50.30 13.13
N ILE A 7 13.19 -50.27 12.13
CA ILE A 7 13.53 -49.80 10.77
C ILE A 7 13.46 -48.27 10.66
N PHE A 8 12.69 -47.61 11.52
CA PHE A 8 12.55 -46.15 11.51
C PHE A 8 13.68 -45.41 12.24
N ILE A 9 14.40 -46.08 13.16
CA ILE A 9 15.55 -45.50 13.88
C ILE A 9 16.83 -45.56 13.03
N ALA A 10 16.95 -46.54 12.14
CA ALA A 10 18.10 -46.66 11.24
C ALA A 10 18.11 -45.61 10.10
N PHE A 11 16.95 -45.07 9.72
CA PHE A 11 16.85 -44.03 8.69
C PHE A 11 17.07 -42.61 9.23
N TYR A 12 16.88 -42.41 10.55
CA TYR A 12 17.08 -41.10 11.21
C TYR A 12 18.55 -40.83 11.59
N LEU A 13 19.41 -41.87 11.60
CA LEU A 13 20.85 -41.76 11.92
C LEU A 13 21.77 -41.61 10.70
N LEU A 14 21.23 -41.53 9.47
CA LEU A 14 22.01 -41.36 8.22
C LEU A 14 21.98 -39.95 7.62
N CYS A 15 21.30 -38.98 8.27
CA CYS A 15 21.31 -37.57 7.83
C CYS A 15 22.13 -36.62 8.73
N PHE A 16 22.83 -37.14 9.75
CA PHE A 16 23.76 -36.36 10.56
C PHE A 16 25.16 -36.96 10.56
N SER A 17 25.80 -36.96 9.39
CA SER A 17 27.25 -37.09 9.31
C SER A 17 27.75 -36.41 8.03
N ASN A 18 27.95 -35.09 8.11
CA ASN A 18 29.05 -34.38 7.45
C ASN A 18 28.97 -32.88 7.77
N VAL A 19 29.31 -32.54 9.03
CA VAL A 19 29.95 -31.26 9.33
C VAL A 19 31.03 -31.54 10.36
N SER A 20 32.17 -32.04 9.91
CA SER A 20 33.42 -31.96 10.66
C SER A 20 34.18 -30.71 10.24
N ASN A 21 34.17 -29.76 11.17
CA ASN A 21 35.15 -28.74 11.47
C ASN A 21 36.47 -28.77 10.67
N GLN A 22 36.78 -27.66 10.01
CA GLN A 22 38.15 -27.13 9.99
C GLN A 22 38.11 -25.67 10.42
N ASN A 23 38.38 -25.47 11.71
CA ASN A 23 38.94 -24.22 12.21
C ASN A 23 40.39 -24.14 11.70
N ALA A 24 40.65 -23.21 10.80
CA ALA A 24 41.98 -22.65 10.61
C ALA A 24 41.90 -21.16 10.96
N PHE A 25 42.38 -20.83 12.15
CA PHE A 25 42.77 -19.46 12.51
C PHE A 25 43.86 -19.02 11.52
N ALA A 26 43.56 -18.02 10.70
CA ALA A 26 44.55 -17.26 9.96
C ALA A 26 44.24 -15.77 10.15
N SER A 27 45.13 -15.11 10.90
CA SER A 27 45.18 -13.68 11.13
C SER A 27 45.43 -12.89 9.83
N ASN A 28 44.77 -11.73 9.74
CA ASN A 28 45.09 -10.55 8.92
C ASN A 28 45.07 -10.68 7.39
N ASN A 29 43.97 -10.22 6.79
CA ASN A 29 43.95 -9.11 5.83
C ASN A 29 42.49 -8.72 5.51
N LEU A 30 42.01 -7.62 6.11
CA LEU A 30 40.70 -7.01 5.79
C LEU A 30 40.74 -6.52 4.33
N ASN A 31 39.95 -7.15 3.46
CA ASN A 31 39.91 -6.87 2.02
C ASN A 31 39.11 -5.59 1.73
N LEU A 32 39.55 -4.82 0.72
CA LEU A 32 38.87 -3.64 0.15
C LEU A 32 37.46 -3.91 -0.42
N LYS A 33 36.98 -5.17 -0.41
CA LYS A 33 35.65 -5.58 -0.90
C LYS A 33 34.50 -5.26 0.08
N ASP A 34 34.81 -4.89 1.31
CA ASP A 34 33.80 -4.63 2.35
C ASP A 34 33.45 -3.13 2.51
N SER A 35 33.90 -2.28 1.58
CA SER A 35 33.58 -0.85 1.59
C SER A 35 32.66 -0.42 0.46
N ILE A 36 31.53 0.22 0.78
CA ILE A 36 30.61 0.82 -0.20
C ILE A 36 30.78 2.34 -0.20
N SER A 37 30.95 2.93 -1.39
CA SER A 37 30.91 4.38 -1.58
C SER A 37 29.57 4.79 -2.18
N ILE A 38 28.86 5.66 -1.48
CA ILE A 38 27.58 6.23 -1.91
C ILE A 38 27.77 7.69 -2.28
N LEU A 39 27.19 8.05 -3.42
CA LEU A 39 27.06 9.44 -3.85
C LEU A 39 25.66 9.95 -3.55
N SER A 40 25.55 11.23 -3.23
CA SER A 40 24.26 11.88 -2.99
C SER A 40 24.22 13.23 -3.67
N SER A 41 23.06 13.60 -4.19
CA SER A 41 22.78 14.99 -4.53
C SER A 41 22.82 15.85 -3.26
N PRO A 42 23.21 17.13 -3.36
CA PRO A 42 23.37 18.01 -2.20
C PRO A 42 22.14 18.09 -1.27
N ASP A 43 20.94 18.11 -1.85
CA ASP A 43 19.64 18.15 -1.19
C ASP A 43 19.29 16.85 -0.45
N LEU A 44 19.69 15.69 -0.97
CA LEU A 44 19.46 14.38 -0.34
C LEU A 44 20.55 13.96 0.66
N TYR A 45 21.58 14.79 0.85
CA TYR A 45 22.76 14.37 1.60
C TYR A 45 22.47 14.02 3.06
N ASN A 46 21.59 14.78 3.72
CA ASN A 46 21.24 14.53 5.12
C ASN A 46 20.49 13.20 5.26
N LEU A 47 19.47 12.97 4.41
CA LEU A 47 18.73 11.71 4.36
C LEU A 47 19.66 10.52 4.08
N THR A 48 20.52 10.64 3.07
CA THR A 48 21.44 9.57 2.67
C THR A 48 22.47 9.28 3.76
N SER A 49 22.99 10.32 4.43
CA SER A 49 23.91 10.15 5.55
C SER A 49 23.24 9.46 6.74
N ASN A 50 21.97 9.77 7.02
CA ASN A 50 21.20 9.10 8.05
C ASN A 50 20.96 7.63 7.69
N TRP A 51 20.57 7.32 6.45
CA TRP A 51 20.44 5.93 5.99
C TRP A 51 21.73 5.14 6.16
N VAL A 52 22.86 5.70 5.74
CA VAL A 52 24.16 5.03 5.86
C VAL A 52 24.55 4.83 7.31
N LYS A 53 24.33 5.84 8.17
CA LYS A 53 24.60 5.75 9.61
C LYS A 53 23.78 4.63 10.25
N GLU A 54 22.47 4.63 10.07
CA GLU A 54 21.58 3.65 10.72
C GLU A 54 21.79 2.23 10.18
N TYR A 55 21.98 2.07 8.87
CA TYR A 55 22.33 0.76 8.31
C TYR A 55 23.68 0.24 8.83
N SER A 56 24.68 1.12 8.97
CA SER A 56 26.00 0.75 9.52
C SER A 56 25.93 0.37 11.00
N ASN A 57 25.01 0.97 11.76
CA ASN A 57 24.74 0.59 13.15
C ASN A 57 24.14 -0.82 13.25
N GLU A 58 23.27 -1.20 12.31
CA GLU A 58 22.72 -2.55 12.25
C GLU A 58 23.71 -3.58 11.67
N ASN A 59 24.72 -3.13 10.90
CA ASN A 59 25.64 -3.97 10.13
C ASN A 59 27.12 -3.59 10.33
N HIS A 60 27.66 -3.83 11.52
CA HIS A 60 29.02 -3.42 11.94
C HIS A 60 30.20 -3.93 11.08
N LYS A 61 29.96 -4.85 10.15
CA LYS A 61 31.01 -5.44 9.28
C LYS A 61 31.24 -4.67 7.98
N ILE A 62 30.35 -3.74 7.62
CA ILE A 62 30.38 -3.03 6.34
C ILE A 62 30.88 -1.60 6.57
N ARG A 63 31.89 -1.16 5.81
CA ARG A 63 32.37 0.24 5.84
C ARG A 63 31.64 1.03 4.77
N MET A 64 30.98 2.13 5.15
CA MET A 64 30.22 2.92 4.18
C MET A 64 30.64 4.39 4.26
N LYS A 65 30.70 5.05 3.10
CA LYS A 65 31.00 6.48 2.99
C LYS A 65 29.99 7.15 2.08
N VAL A 66 29.47 8.30 2.50
CA VAL A 66 28.65 9.18 1.67
C VAL A 66 29.47 10.41 1.27
N SER A 67 29.41 10.79 -0.01
CA SER A 67 29.94 12.06 -0.49
C SER A 67 28.93 12.77 -1.40
N LYS A 68 28.92 14.11 -1.33
CA LYS A 68 28.15 14.96 -2.25
C LYS A 68 28.83 14.98 -3.62
N PHE A 69 28.06 15.02 -4.68
CA PHE A 69 28.55 15.40 -6.00
C PHE A 69 28.09 16.82 -6.36
N THR A 70 28.73 17.42 -7.37
CA THR A 70 28.27 18.66 -8.00
C THR A 70 27.60 18.35 -9.35
N ALA A 71 26.64 19.16 -9.80
CA ALA A 71 25.89 18.89 -11.03
C ALA A 71 26.76 18.53 -12.27
N PRO A 72 27.93 19.19 -12.51
CA PRO A 72 28.83 18.82 -13.61
C PRO A 72 29.45 17.40 -13.50
N GLN A 73 29.43 16.80 -12.31
CA GLN A 73 29.98 15.47 -12.05
C GLN A 73 28.99 14.34 -12.38
N ILE A 74 27.70 14.62 -12.63
CA ILE A 74 26.71 13.56 -12.87
C ILE A 74 27.10 12.66 -14.05
N GLY A 75 27.54 13.25 -15.16
CA GLY A 75 27.99 12.48 -16.33
C GLY A 75 29.21 11.61 -16.05
N SER A 76 30.11 12.01 -15.15
CA SER A 76 31.27 11.19 -14.78
C SER A 76 30.95 10.11 -13.75
N ILE A 77 29.89 10.28 -12.94
CA ILE A 77 29.38 9.24 -12.03
C ILE A 77 28.90 8.02 -12.82
N LEU A 78 28.21 8.26 -13.93
CA LEU A 78 27.70 7.21 -14.83
C LEU A 78 28.81 6.41 -15.54
N ASN A 79 30.03 6.94 -15.57
CA ASN A 79 31.19 6.28 -16.18
C ASN A 79 32.07 5.52 -15.17
N SER A 80 31.75 5.59 -13.87
CA SER A 80 32.44 4.80 -12.85
C SER A 80 31.65 3.53 -12.53
N GLU A 81 32.27 2.36 -12.67
CA GLU A 81 31.66 1.10 -12.27
C GLU A 81 31.42 1.06 -10.74
N GLY A 82 30.24 0.57 -10.34
CA GLY A 82 29.99 0.16 -8.94
C GLY A 82 29.82 1.29 -7.93
N LYS A 83 29.19 2.42 -8.29
CA LYS A 83 28.79 3.45 -7.32
C LYS A 83 27.28 3.64 -7.30
N LEU A 84 26.67 3.41 -6.15
CA LEU A 84 25.29 3.80 -5.88
C LEU A 84 25.22 5.31 -5.69
N CYS A 85 24.27 5.95 -6.36
CA CYS A 85 24.02 7.37 -6.25
C CYS A 85 22.55 7.61 -5.88
N PHE A 86 22.28 8.43 -4.86
CA PHE A 86 20.95 8.92 -4.53
C PHE A 86 20.77 10.33 -5.08
N ILE A 87 19.69 10.53 -5.82
CA ILE A 87 19.50 11.73 -6.63
C ILE A 87 18.04 12.15 -6.63
N SER A 88 17.78 13.44 -6.43
CA SER A 88 16.43 13.99 -6.56
C SER A 88 16.06 14.17 -8.04
N ASN A 89 14.77 14.43 -8.29
CA ASN A 89 14.30 14.62 -9.66
C ASN A 89 14.95 15.82 -10.37
N GLU A 90 15.34 16.85 -9.62
CA GLU A 90 16.07 18.01 -10.16
C GLU A 90 17.30 17.54 -10.94
N TYR A 91 18.21 16.85 -10.26
CA TYR A 91 19.46 16.39 -10.86
C TYR A 91 19.22 15.23 -11.83
N TYR A 92 18.27 14.32 -11.54
CA TYR A 92 17.95 13.21 -12.46
C TYR A 92 17.48 13.71 -13.83
N SER A 93 16.71 14.81 -13.89
CA SER A 93 16.21 15.38 -15.15
C SER A 93 17.29 15.90 -16.09
N SER A 94 18.52 16.09 -15.60
CA SER A 94 19.69 16.48 -16.42
C SER A 94 20.42 15.29 -17.06
N ILE A 95 20.04 14.05 -16.72
CA ILE A 95 20.64 12.83 -17.26
C ILE A 95 20.00 12.50 -18.61
N ASN A 96 20.78 12.65 -19.69
CA ASN A 96 20.38 12.33 -21.06
C ASN A 96 20.77 10.89 -21.47
N ASP A 97 20.65 9.93 -20.56
CA ASP A 97 21.02 8.53 -20.81
C ASP A 97 19.98 7.59 -20.18
N GLU A 98 19.21 6.92 -21.03
CA GLU A 98 18.18 5.96 -20.62
C GLU A 98 18.75 4.61 -20.19
N SER A 99 20.04 4.34 -20.45
CA SER A 99 20.70 3.09 -20.07
C SER A 99 21.04 3.01 -18.59
N VAL A 100 20.99 4.14 -17.88
CA VAL A 100 21.27 4.24 -16.45
C VAL A 100 20.27 3.40 -15.67
N TRP A 101 20.79 2.47 -14.87
CA TRP A 101 19.96 1.72 -13.95
C TRP A 101 19.41 2.67 -12.89
N LYS A 102 18.08 2.62 -12.68
CA LYS A 102 17.40 3.47 -11.71
C LYS A 102 16.34 2.72 -10.92
N MET A 103 16.09 3.19 -9.72
CA MET A 103 15.07 2.69 -8.82
C MET A 103 14.49 3.83 -8.00
N VAL A 104 13.17 3.90 -7.89
CA VAL A 104 12.50 4.87 -7.02
C VAL A 104 12.65 4.42 -5.57
N VAL A 105 13.10 5.32 -4.70
CA VAL A 105 13.35 5.05 -3.27
C VAL A 105 12.58 5.98 -2.32
N GLY A 106 11.90 6.98 -2.85
CA GLY A 106 11.08 7.94 -2.12
C GLY A 106 10.48 8.95 -3.08
N MET A 107 9.75 9.93 -2.54
CA MET A 107 9.12 10.99 -3.32
C MET A 107 9.32 12.37 -2.66
N ASP A 108 9.24 13.41 -3.47
CA ASP A 108 9.15 14.82 -3.09
C ASP A 108 7.89 15.43 -3.72
N ALA A 109 7.50 16.63 -3.32
CA ALA A 109 6.32 17.32 -3.84
C ALA A 109 6.59 18.80 -4.08
N ILE A 110 6.20 19.29 -5.26
CA ILE A 110 6.07 20.72 -5.53
C ILE A 110 4.77 21.20 -4.91
N VAL A 111 4.84 22.20 -4.05
CA VAL A 111 3.70 22.77 -3.33
C VAL A 111 3.52 24.25 -3.63
N PRO A 112 2.28 24.71 -3.89
CA PRO A 112 1.98 26.12 -3.79
C PRO A 112 1.90 26.51 -2.31
N ILE A 113 2.51 27.64 -1.98
CA ILE A 113 2.60 28.19 -0.63
C ILE A 113 2.07 29.62 -0.60
N ILE A 114 1.58 30.01 0.58
CA ILE A 114 0.96 31.30 0.86
C ILE A 114 1.46 31.81 2.21
N ASN A 115 1.41 33.11 2.43
CA ASN A 115 1.58 33.65 3.78
C ASN A 115 0.44 33.15 4.68
N SER A 116 0.76 32.50 5.79
CA SER A 116 -0.23 32.01 6.77
C SER A 116 -1.10 33.12 7.38
N ARG A 117 -0.67 34.40 7.30
CA ARG A 117 -1.42 35.58 7.72
C ARG A 117 -2.21 36.23 6.57
N ASN A 118 -2.38 35.54 5.45
CA ASN A 118 -3.18 36.05 4.36
C ASN A 118 -4.62 36.32 4.84
N PRO A 119 -5.19 37.51 4.56
CA PRO A 119 -6.53 37.86 5.04
C PRO A 119 -7.66 36.94 4.54
N PHE A 120 -7.41 36.17 3.48
CA PHE A 120 -8.37 35.24 2.86
C PHE A 120 -8.06 33.78 3.19
N PHE A 121 -7.12 33.50 4.11
CA PHE A 121 -6.65 32.13 4.37
C PHE A 121 -7.78 31.18 4.78
N ASP A 122 -8.75 31.63 5.58
CA ASP A 122 -9.89 30.80 5.99
C ASP A 122 -10.82 30.45 4.81
N GLU A 123 -11.11 31.42 3.94
CA GLU A 123 -11.91 31.22 2.72
C GLU A 123 -11.20 30.24 1.78
N ILE A 124 -9.91 30.46 1.55
CA ILE A 124 -9.05 29.60 0.73
C ILE A 124 -8.96 28.18 1.31
N SER A 125 -8.90 28.04 2.63
CA SER A 125 -8.81 26.74 3.31
C SER A 125 -10.08 25.91 3.16
N GLN A 126 -11.23 26.56 2.97
CA GLN A 126 -12.52 25.91 2.75
C GLN A 126 -12.81 25.68 1.27
N GLN A 127 -12.44 26.62 0.40
CA GLN A 127 -12.74 26.59 -1.03
C GLN A 127 -11.69 25.83 -1.85
N GLY A 128 -10.42 26.06 -1.55
CA GLY A 128 -9.31 25.68 -2.42
C GLY A 128 -9.24 26.50 -3.71
N ILE A 129 -8.12 26.37 -4.44
CA ILE A 129 -7.96 26.95 -5.77
C ILE A 129 -7.87 25.82 -6.79
N SER A 130 -8.76 25.83 -7.79
CA SER A 130 -8.77 24.78 -8.81
C SER A 130 -7.61 24.88 -9.79
N GLN A 131 -7.32 23.79 -10.49
CA GLN A 131 -6.33 23.73 -11.56
C GLN A 131 -6.60 24.79 -12.65
N GLU A 132 -7.86 24.98 -13.03
CA GLU A 132 -8.27 25.95 -14.05
C GLU A 132 -8.01 27.38 -13.58
N LYS A 133 -8.34 27.70 -12.33
CA LYS A 133 -8.10 29.02 -11.74
C LYS A 133 -6.60 29.34 -11.65
N LEU A 134 -5.78 28.39 -11.21
CA LEU A 134 -4.33 28.55 -11.19
C LEU A 134 -3.75 28.69 -12.60
N SER A 135 -4.26 27.93 -13.56
CA SER A 135 -3.82 28.00 -14.97
C SER A 135 -4.10 29.39 -15.56
N GLN A 136 -5.31 29.93 -15.35
CA GLN A 136 -5.66 31.29 -15.80
C GLN A 136 -4.83 32.37 -15.10
N PHE A 137 -4.56 32.20 -13.81
CA PHE A 137 -3.73 33.12 -13.03
C PHE A 137 -2.28 33.21 -13.55
N ILE A 138 -1.70 32.07 -13.96
CA ILE A 138 -0.34 32.04 -14.50
C ILE A 138 -0.30 32.52 -15.96
N ASP A 139 -1.29 32.18 -16.78
CA ASP A 139 -1.29 32.50 -18.21
C ASP A 139 -1.58 33.98 -18.51
N ASP A 140 -2.34 34.67 -17.66
CA ASP A 140 -2.76 36.06 -17.88
C ASP A 140 -2.34 36.98 -16.73
N GLN A 141 -1.33 37.83 -16.98
CA GLN A 141 -0.84 38.78 -15.98
C GLN A 141 -1.91 39.78 -15.51
N ASN A 142 -2.95 40.05 -16.29
CA ASN A 142 -4.04 40.94 -15.90
C ASN A 142 -4.99 40.29 -14.87
N LYS A 143 -4.86 38.98 -14.64
CA LYS A 143 -5.68 38.18 -13.73
C LYS A 143 -4.98 37.85 -12.40
N GLN A 144 -3.83 38.48 -12.13
CA GLN A 144 -3.05 38.24 -10.91
C GLN A 144 -3.58 39.00 -9.68
N SER A 145 -4.84 38.76 -9.33
CA SER A 145 -5.48 39.35 -8.14
C SER A 145 -6.30 38.32 -7.35
N TRP A 146 -6.46 38.58 -6.05
CA TRP A 146 -7.25 37.70 -5.18
C TRP A 146 -8.72 37.61 -5.59
N GLY A 147 -9.33 38.69 -6.11
CA GLY A 147 -10.71 38.60 -6.58
C GLY A 147 -10.87 37.80 -7.86
N THR A 148 -9.80 37.57 -8.64
CA THR A 148 -9.83 36.63 -9.76
C THR A 148 -9.75 35.18 -9.29
N LEU A 149 -8.87 34.88 -8.33
CA LEU A 149 -8.74 33.53 -7.78
C LEU A 149 -9.96 33.10 -6.94
N LEU A 150 -10.50 34.00 -6.12
CA LEU A 150 -11.62 33.71 -5.21
C LEU A 150 -12.99 34.05 -5.81
N VAL A 151 -13.04 34.86 -6.88
CA VAL A 151 -14.29 35.31 -7.50
C VAL A 151 -15.15 36.15 -6.52
N ASN A 152 -14.49 36.93 -5.65
CA ASN A 152 -15.14 37.75 -4.61
C ASN A 152 -15.01 39.27 -4.87
N GLY A 153 -14.60 39.67 -6.07
CA GLY A 153 -14.55 41.08 -6.50
C GLY A 153 -13.38 41.91 -5.93
N GLN A 154 -12.54 41.32 -5.08
CA GLN A 154 -11.38 41.97 -4.49
C GLN A 154 -10.29 42.30 -5.54
N LYS A 155 -9.58 43.42 -5.37
CA LYS A 155 -8.56 43.87 -6.34
C LYS A 155 -7.13 43.78 -5.81
N ASN A 156 -6.92 43.13 -4.66
CA ASN A 156 -5.59 42.98 -4.07
C ASN A 156 -4.68 42.21 -5.05
N PRO A 157 -3.58 42.82 -5.52
CA PRO A 157 -2.66 42.16 -6.44
C PRO A 157 -1.93 41.03 -5.71
N ILE A 158 -1.57 39.99 -6.46
CA ILE A 158 -0.80 38.85 -5.95
C ILE A 158 0.61 38.94 -6.47
N LYS A 159 1.60 38.97 -5.57
CA LYS A 159 3.00 38.73 -5.96
C LYS A 159 3.23 37.23 -6.06
N TYR A 160 3.49 36.77 -7.26
CA TYR A 160 3.79 35.38 -7.55
C TYR A 160 5.31 35.16 -7.64
N PHE A 161 5.87 34.35 -6.74
CA PHE A 161 7.28 33.98 -6.75
C PHE A 161 7.50 32.57 -7.29
N ILE A 162 8.60 32.38 -8.03
CA ILE A 162 9.00 31.05 -8.52
C ILE A 162 10.52 30.86 -8.44
N VAL A 163 10.95 29.66 -8.03
CA VAL A 163 12.38 29.28 -8.09
C VAL A 163 12.77 29.09 -9.56
N ASN A 164 13.90 29.66 -9.98
CA ASN A 164 14.37 29.51 -11.35
C ASN A 164 14.98 28.12 -11.62
N ASN A 165 14.12 27.10 -11.59
CA ASN A 165 14.46 25.70 -11.78
C ASN A 165 13.55 25.08 -12.85
N GLU A 166 14.15 24.50 -13.88
CA GLU A 166 13.42 23.95 -15.03
C GLU A 166 12.55 22.74 -14.65
N SER A 167 13.03 21.88 -13.74
CA SER A 167 12.30 20.70 -13.25
C SER A 167 11.02 21.10 -12.51
N ILE A 168 11.11 22.13 -11.65
CA ILE A 168 9.97 22.71 -10.94
C ILE A 168 8.99 23.34 -11.95
N LYS A 169 9.47 24.19 -12.87
CA LYS A 169 8.64 24.83 -13.90
C LYS A 169 7.90 23.81 -14.76
N LYS A 170 8.58 22.76 -15.23
CA LYS A 170 7.96 21.65 -15.99
C LYS A 170 6.91 20.91 -15.17
N GLY A 171 7.14 20.67 -13.88
CA GLY A 171 6.16 20.05 -13.00
C GLY A 171 4.88 20.87 -12.86
N ILE A 172 5.01 22.17 -12.62
CA ILE A 172 3.89 23.11 -12.55
C ILE A 172 3.16 23.18 -13.90
N ALA A 173 3.91 23.25 -15.00
CA ALA A 173 3.35 23.32 -16.36
C ALA A 173 2.50 22.09 -16.70
N ASN A 174 2.99 20.89 -16.40
CA ASN A 174 2.24 19.66 -16.59
C ASN A 174 0.95 19.65 -15.77
N PHE A 175 1.04 20.06 -14.50
CA PHE A 175 -0.13 20.21 -13.66
C PHE A 175 -1.13 21.23 -14.21
N LEU A 176 -0.69 22.37 -14.72
CA LEU A 176 -1.59 23.43 -15.21
C LEU A 176 -2.02 23.25 -16.67
N LYS A 177 -1.51 22.21 -17.35
CA LYS A 177 -1.68 21.96 -18.79
C LYS A 177 -1.23 23.16 -19.63
N LEU A 178 -0.12 23.78 -19.24
CA LEU A 178 0.50 24.92 -19.92
C LEU A 178 1.86 24.52 -20.51
N ASP A 179 2.35 25.34 -21.44
CA ASP A 179 3.75 25.28 -21.83
C ASP A 179 4.65 25.74 -20.66
N TRP A 180 5.75 25.04 -20.41
CA TRP A 180 6.64 25.37 -19.28
C TRP A 180 7.29 26.75 -19.38
N THR A 181 7.42 27.28 -20.61
CA THR A 181 7.89 28.65 -20.87
C THR A 181 6.91 29.73 -20.40
N LYS A 182 5.64 29.37 -20.17
CA LYS A 182 4.61 30.25 -19.61
C LYS A 182 4.66 30.33 -18.08
N ILE A 183 5.36 29.41 -17.41
CA ILE A 183 5.46 29.41 -15.96
C ILE A 183 6.47 30.48 -15.52
N ASN A 184 5.99 31.73 -15.49
CA ASN A 184 6.75 32.92 -15.18
C ASN A 184 6.18 33.64 -13.96
N GLY A 185 7.07 34.12 -13.10
CA GLY A 185 6.77 34.91 -11.93
C GLY A 185 8.00 35.72 -11.53
N ILE A 186 7.97 36.32 -10.35
CA ILE A 186 9.13 36.97 -9.76
C ILE A 186 10.15 35.88 -9.40
N ASN A 187 11.23 35.79 -10.16
CA ASN A 187 12.22 34.75 -9.97
C ASN A 187 12.99 34.96 -8.66
N VAL A 188 13.19 33.88 -7.91
CA VAL A 188 14.06 33.82 -6.73
C VAL A 188 15.12 32.74 -6.90
N GLU A 189 16.25 32.95 -6.24
CA GLU A 189 17.43 32.08 -6.35
C GLU A 189 17.30 30.75 -5.60
N SER A 190 16.44 30.67 -4.59
CA SER A 190 16.27 29.48 -3.76
C SER A 190 14.91 29.45 -3.06
N GLY A 191 14.51 28.27 -2.57
CA GLY A 191 13.33 28.11 -1.71
C GLY A 191 13.43 28.93 -0.41
N ALA A 192 14.62 29.02 0.19
CA ALA A 192 14.86 29.85 1.38
C ALA A 192 14.57 31.33 1.10
N LYS A 193 15.00 31.85 -0.06
CA LYS A 193 14.67 33.22 -0.47
C LYS A 193 13.18 33.39 -0.73
N MET A 194 12.52 32.41 -1.36
CA MET A 194 11.06 32.42 -1.57
C MET A 194 10.29 32.58 -0.26
N ILE A 195 10.68 31.83 0.76
CA ILE A 195 10.03 31.85 2.08
C ILE A 195 10.09 33.25 2.68
N LEU A 196 11.26 33.90 2.63
CA LEU A 196 11.42 35.28 3.12
C LEU A 196 10.53 36.26 2.37
N GLU A 197 10.45 36.16 1.04
CA GLU A 197 9.58 37.04 0.24
C GLU A 197 8.10 36.86 0.59
N ILE A 198 7.66 35.61 0.78
CA ILE A 198 6.27 35.32 1.15
C ILE A 198 5.96 35.77 2.58
N GLN A 199 6.87 35.58 3.53
CA GLN A 199 6.69 36.04 4.92
C GLN A 199 6.48 37.56 5.03
N ASN A 200 7.14 38.32 4.14
CA ASN A 200 7.11 39.79 4.10
C ASN A 200 5.87 40.37 3.41
N ASP A 201 5.09 39.57 2.67
CA ASP A 201 3.91 40.03 1.95
C ASP A 201 2.70 39.11 2.21
N PRO A 202 1.69 39.56 2.98
CA PRO A 202 0.49 38.77 3.28
C PRO A 202 -0.27 38.27 2.06
N TYR A 203 -0.14 38.92 0.91
CA TYR A 203 -0.86 38.56 -0.32
C TYR A 203 -0.04 37.74 -1.31
N ALA A 204 1.22 37.44 -1.01
CA ALA A 204 2.10 36.69 -1.89
C ALA A 204 1.81 35.18 -1.89
N ILE A 205 2.08 34.56 -3.03
CA ILE A 205 2.09 33.11 -3.21
C ILE A 205 3.37 32.69 -3.95
N GLY A 206 3.73 31.42 -3.86
CA GLY A 206 4.81 30.86 -4.68
C GLY A 206 4.70 29.34 -4.82
N PHE A 207 5.49 28.76 -5.71
CA PHE A 207 5.66 27.31 -5.81
C PHE A 207 7.10 26.92 -5.46
N CYS A 208 7.26 25.99 -4.53
CA CYS A 208 8.55 25.42 -4.16
C CYS A 208 8.42 23.93 -3.85
N GLU A 209 9.53 23.26 -3.58
CA GLU A 209 9.51 21.90 -3.05
C GLU A 209 9.09 21.91 -1.57
N ILE A 210 8.38 20.87 -1.11
CA ILE A 210 7.89 20.77 0.28
C ILE A 210 9.06 20.77 1.28
N THR A 211 10.20 20.20 0.88
CA THR A 211 11.44 20.21 1.66
C THR A 211 11.98 21.62 1.92
N SER A 212 11.67 22.59 1.05
CA SER A 212 12.09 23.97 1.26
C SER A 212 11.42 24.60 2.48
N ILE A 213 10.18 24.20 2.80
CA ILE A 213 9.37 24.79 3.88
C ILE A 213 9.38 23.95 5.16
N LEU A 214 10.25 22.95 5.26
CA LEU A 214 10.43 22.15 6.47
C LEU A 214 11.26 22.92 7.51
N ASP A 215 10.70 23.10 8.71
CA ASP A 215 11.50 23.41 9.90
C ASP A 215 12.00 22.12 10.52
N VAL A 216 13.31 21.90 10.39
CA VAL A 216 13.99 20.67 10.81
C VAL A 216 13.94 20.48 12.33
N ASN A 217 13.77 21.55 13.12
CA ASN A 217 13.83 21.47 14.58
C ASN A 217 12.57 20.84 15.18
N ASN A 218 11.41 21.12 14.59
CA ASN A 218 10.10 20.73 15.12
C ASN A 218 9.28 19.89 14.13
N GLN A 219 9.82 19.58 12.95
CA GLN A 219 9.15 18.81 11.89
C GLN A 219 7.81 19.45 11.48
N SER A 220 7.76 20.78 11.42
CA SER A 220 6.58 21.53 10.97
C SER A 220 6.88 22.33 9.70
N ILE A 221 5.85 22.99 9.19
CA ILE A 221 6.04 24.04 8.19
C ILE A 221 6.70 25.25 8.88
N VAL A 222 7.63 25.91 8.20
CA VAL A 222 8.27 27.15 8.67
C VAL A 222 7.22 28.19 9.06
N GLN A 223 7.41 28.82 10.23
CA GLN A 223 6.48 29.81 10.75
C GLN A 223 6.19 30.92 9.73
N GLY A 224 4.93 31.34 9.62
CA GLY A 224 4.53 32.38 8.68
C GLY A 224 4.17 31.85 7.28
N ILE A 225 4.46 30.58 6.97
CA ILE A 225 4.10 29.92 5.72
C ILE A 225 2.93 28.97 5.94
N GLY A 226 2.00 28.94 4.98
CA GLY A 226 0.96 27.91 4.85
C GLY A 226 1.00 27.27 3.48
N LEU A 227 0.43 26.07 3.37
CA LEU A 227 0.18 25.44 2.07
C LEU A 227 -1.05 26.09 1.43
N LEU A 228 -1.00 26.38 0.13
CA LEU A 228 -2.15 26.82 -0.63
C LEU A 228 -2.97 25.59 -1.06
N PRO A 229 -4.20 25.38 -0.57
CA PRO A 229 -5.00 24.22 -0.91
C PRO A 229 -5.42 24.21 -2.38
N ILE A 230 -5.26 23.04 -3.01
CA ILE A 230 -5.69 22.81 -4.39
C ILE A 230 -7.03 22.10 -4.34
N ASP A 231 -8.04 22.70 -4.97
CA ASP A 231 -9.30 22.04 -5.30
C ASP A 231 -9.05 21.15 -6.53
N LYS A 232 -8.81 19.87 -6.29
CA LYS A 232 -8.34 18.92 -7.30
C LYS A 232 -9.49 18.47 -8.21
N ASN A 233 -10.71 18.39 -7.69
CA ASN A 233 -11.88 17.98 -8.45
C ASN A 233 -12.66 19.17 -9.05
N GLY A 234 -12.32 20.41 -8.68
CA GLY A 234 -12.90 21.63 -9.22
C GLY A 234 -14.30 21.94 -8.71
N ASN A 235 -14.71 21.38 -7.57
CA ASN A 235 -16.06 21.53 -7.03
C ASN A 235 -16.25 22.80 -6.19
N GLY A 236 -15.19 23.60 -6.00
CA GLY A 236 -15.19 24.83 -5.24
C GLY A 236 -15.18 24.63 -3.71
N LYS A 237 -14.78 23.46 -3.21
CA LYS A 237 -14.59 23.19 -1.78
C LYS A 237 -13.50 22.15 -1.53
N ILE A 238 -12.73 22.33 -0.46
CA ILE A 238 -11.84 21.29 0.06
C ILE A 238 -12.65 20.26 0.82
N ASP A 239 -12.95 19.13 0.15
CA ASP A 239 -13.69 18.02 0.76
C ASP A 239 -12.77 16.98 1.44
N TYR A 240 -13.34 15.88 1.95
CA TYR A 240 -12.59 14.82 2.64
C TYR A 240 -11.44 14.23 1.80
N ASN A 241 -11.55 14.24 0.48
CA ASN A 241 -10.51 13.74 -0.42
C ASN A 241 -9.38 14.75 -0.65
N GLU A 242 -9.56 16.01 -0.26
CA GLU A 242 -8.60 17.11 -0.47
C GLU A 242 -8.15 17.77 0.84
N LYS A 243 -8.75 17.40 1.98
CA LYS A 243 -8.43 17.93 3.31
C LYS A 243 -7.08 17.40 3.82
N ILE A 244 -6.00 17.86 3.19
CA ILE A 244 -4.62 17.43 3.46
C ILE A 244 -3.66 18.60 3.75
N TYR A 245 -4.11 19.85 3.75
CA TYR A 245 -3.25 21.04 3.77
C TYR A 245 -3.04 21.67 5.16
N GLN A 246 -3.50 21.02 6.23
CA GLN A 246 -3.54 21.59 7.58
C GLN A 246 -2.17 21.66 8.25
N ASP A 247 -1.35 20.62 8.06
CA ASP A 247 -0.03 20.48 8.63
C ASP A 247 0.84 19.57 7.74
N LEU A 248 2.15 19.56 8.01
CA LEU A 248 3.12 18.80 7.23
C LEU A 248 2.81 17.29 7.21
N ASN A 249 2.51 16.68 8.36
CA ASN A 249 2.33 15.24 8.45
C ASN A 249 1.05 14.80 7.72
N THR A 250 -0.04 15.55 7.90
CA THR A 250 -1.29 15.32 7.16
C THR A 250 -1.07 15.48 5.65
N PHE A 251 -0.27 16.47 5.24
CA PHE A 251 0.07 16.68 3.84
C PHE A 251 0.88 15.53 3.24
N LEU A 252 2.00 15.15 3.87
CA LEU A 252 2.85 14.05 3.40
C LEU A 252 2.07 12.73 3.31
N ARG A 253 1.20 12.44 4.29
CA ARG A 253 0.27 11.29 4.22
C ARG A 253 -0.71 11.42 3.06
N GLY A 254 -1.25 12.61 2.82
CA GLY A 254 -2.12 12.91 1.68
C GLY A 254 -1.46 12.64 0.34
N VAL A 255 -0.19 13.01 0.19
CA VAL A 255 0.62 12.67 -0.99
C VAL A 255 0.79 11.15 -1.11
N TRP A 256 1.12 10.47 -0.01
CA TRP A 256 1.32 9.02 0.05
C TRP A 256 0.09 8.22 -0.40
N VAL A 257 -1.11 8.62 0.05
CA VAL A 257 -2.38 7.96 -0.36
C VAL A 257 -2.91 8.42 -1.73
N GLY A 258 -2.21 9.33 -2.42
CA GLY A 258 -2.61 9.81 -3.76
C GLY A 258 -3.70 10.89 -3.77
N LYS A 259 -3.93 11.58 -2.65
CA LYS A 259 -4.87 12.72 -2.57
C LYS A 259 -4.32 13.96 -3.29
N TYR A 260 -3.01 14.18 -3.29
CA TYR A 260 -2.36 15.31 -4.00
C TYR A 260 -2.26 15.10 -5.53
N PRO A 261 -2.16 16.16 -6.37
CA PRO A 261 -1.97 16.03 -7.82
C PRO A 261 -0.64 15.34 -8.18
N LYS A 262 -0.72 14.23 -8.92
CA LYS A 262 0.44 13.41 -9.27
C LYS A 262 1.51 14.16 -10.07
N ASP A 263 1.12 15.11 -10.91
CA ASP A 263 2.05 15.89 -11.74
C ASP A 263 3.01 16.76 -10.91
N LEU A 264 2.59 17.12 -9.70
CA LEU A 264 3.36 17.88 -8.72
C LEU A 264 4.21 16.97 -7.82
N CYS A 265 3.99 15.66 -7.83
CA CYS A 265 4.84 14.70 -7.13
C CYS A 265 6.08 14.35 -7.97
N LYS A 266 7.25 14.29 -7.33
CA LYS A 266 8.54 13.99 -7.96
C LYS A 266 9.18 12.79 -7.29
N ASN A 267 9.85 11.95 -8.07
CA ASN A 267 10.51 10.76 -7.52
C ASN A 267 11.91 11.12 -7.03
N ILE A 268 12.33 10.42 -5.99
CA ILE A 268 13.73 10.31 -5.58
C ILE A 268 14.25 8.98 -6.07
N TYR A 269 15.42 8.98 -6.69
CA TYR A 269 16.00 7.80 -7.31
C TYR A 269 17.28 7.36 -6.59
N SER A 270 17.47 6.06 -6.51
CA SER A 270 18.82 5.49 -6.56
C SER A 270 19.15 5.20 -8.02
N ILE A 271 20.34 5.59 -8.46
CA ILE A 271 20.89 5.32 -9.79
C ILE A 271 22.27 4.68 -9.70
N SER A 272 22.64 3.96 -10.75
CA SER A 272 23.97 3.38 -10.97
C SER A 272 24.20 3.18 -12.47
N SER A 273 25.46 3.15 -12.90
CA SER A 273 25.84 2.89 -14.30
C SER A 273 25.35 1.54 -14.81
N ILE A 274 25.38 0.53 -13.93
CA ILE A 274 24.80 -0.80 -14.16
C ILE A 274 23.95 -1.22 -12.96
N LYS A 275 23.06 -2.19 -13.17
CA LYS A 275 22.32 -2.82 -12.08
C LYS A 275 23.30 -3.32 -10.99
N PRO A 276 23.12 -2.93 -9.72
CA PRO A 276 23.96 -3.41 -8.63
C PRO A 276 23.97 -4.93 -8.54
N THR A 277 25.17 -5.52 -8.48
CA THR A 277 25.39 -6.96 -8.32
C THR A 277 26.10 -7.31 -7.01
N ASN A 278 26.66 -6.32 -6.34
CA ASN A 278 27.28 -6.48 -5.03
C ASN A 278 26.20 -6.73 -3.97
N ASN A 279 26.31 -7.85 -3.24
CA ASN A 279 25.34 -8.22 -2.21
C ASN A 279 25.19 -7.14 -1.13
N ASN A 280 26.25 -6.41 -0.79
CA ASN A 280 26.18 -5.35 0.22
C ASN A 280 25.39 -4.14 -0.30
N GLU A 281 25.53 -3.80 -1.58
CA GLU A 281 24.77 -2.72 -2.23
C GLU A 281 23.29 -3.08 -2.36
N ILE A 282 23.00 -4.32 -2.79
CA ILE A 282 21.64 -4.85 -2.89
C ILE A 282 20.98 -4.88 -1.50
N ALA A 283 21.68 -5.36 -0.48
CA ALA A 283 21.18 -5.41 0.89
C ALA A 283 20.89 -4.00 1.44
N PHE A 284 21.80 -3.04 1.21
CA PHE A 284 21.58 -1.65 1.60
C PHE A 284 20.36 -1.04 0.90
N LEU A 285 20.23 -1.25 -0.42
CA LEU A 285 19.07 -0.77 -1.18
C LEU A 285 17.75 -1.41 -0.73
N ALA A 286 17.75 -2.72 -0.46
CA ALA A 286 16.59 -3.40 0.11
C ALA A 286 16.24 -2.85 1.49
N TRP A 287 17.24 -2.54 2.33
CA TRP A 287 17.04 -1.90 3.62
C TRP A 287 16.48 -0.48 3.49
N VAL A 288 16.96 0.32 2.53
CA VAL A 288 16.40 1.65 2.22
C VAL A 288 14.91 1.55 1.88
N LEU A 289 14.52 0.51 1.13
CA LEU A 289 13.13 0.22 0.77
C LEU A 289 12.31 -0.44 1.89
N SER A 290 12.94 -0.88 2.98
CA SER A 290 12.26 -1.39 4.17
C SER A 290 12.37 -0.39 5.33
N ASN A 291 13.34 -0.59 6.21
CA ASN A 291 13.56 0.17 7.44
C ASN A 291 13.97 1.61 7.16
N GLY A 292 14.63 1.87 6.02
CA GLY A 292 15.06 3.21 5.64
C GLY A 292 13.91 4.16 5.34
N GLN A 293 12.72 3.67 4.97
CA GLN A 293 11.60 4.51 4.60
C GLN A 293 11.12 5.43 5.74
N GLN A 294 11.27 5.01 7.00
CA GLN A 294 10.86 5.80 8.16
C GLN A 294 11.62 7.14 8.28
N PHE A 295 12.76 7.29 7.61
CA PHE A 295 13.57 8.50 7.64
C PHE A 295 13.19 9.53 6.57
N LEU A 296 12.28 9.20 5.64
CA LEU A 296 11.84 10.14 4.58
C LEU A 296 11.03 11.30 5.16
N ASN A 297 9.94 11.01 5.87
CA ASN A 297 9.04 12.05 6.43
C ASN A 297 9.76 13.04 7.36
N PRO A 298 10.65 12.61 8.30
CA PRO A 298 11.45 13.54 9.11
C PRO A 298 12.36 14.48 8.31
N ASN A 299 12.69 14.13 7.06
CA ASN A 299 13.49 14.96 6.15
C ASN A 299 12.62 15.69 5.10
N GLY A 300 11.28 15.69 5.26
CA GLY A 300 10.35 16.39 4.38
C GLY A 300 10.01 15.66 3.08
N PHE A 301 10.45 14.41 2.94
CA PHE A 301 10.15 13.56 1.79
C PHE A 301 9.02 12.59 2.10
N VAL A 302 8.40 12.03 1.06
CA VAL A 302 7.29 11.07 1.18
C VAL A 302 7.81 9.65 0.97
N ASP A 303 7.41 8.74 1.85
CA ASP A 303 7.72 7.32 1.72
C ASP A 303 6.97 6.65 0.56
N LEU A 304 7.42 5.47 0.16
CA LEU A 304 6.76 4.69 -0.87
C LEU A 304 5.69 3.77 -0.25
N THR A 305 4.58 3.61 -0.97
CA THR A 305 3.58 2.60 -0.61
C THR A 305 4.19 1.20 -0.60
N SER A 306 3.66 0.28 0.21
CA SER A 306 4.16 -1.10 0.29
C SER A 306 4.22 -1.80 -1.08
N GLY A 307 3.27 -1.52 -1.98
CA GLY A 307 3.29 -2.05 -3.34
C GLY A 307 4.45 -1.52 -4.20
N GLN A 308 4.73 -0.21 -4.13
CA GLN A 308 5.88 0.40 -4.81
C GLN A 308 7.21 -0.14 -4.27
N ARG A 309 7.31 -0.32 -2.94
CA ARG A 309 8.51 -0.88 -2.29
C ARG A 309 8.76 -2.31 -2.73
N GLN A 310 7.72 -3.15 -2.72
CA GLN A 310 7.85 -4.54 -3.15
C GLN A 310 8.24 -4.62 -4.63
N ALA A 311 7.64 -3.82 -5.50
CA ALA A 311 8.00 -3.78 -6.91
C ALA A 311 9.47 -3.36 -7.14
N SER A 312 10.00 -2.43 -6.34
CA SER A 312 11.42 -2.04 -6.38
C SER A 312 12.33 -3.15 -5.84
N ILE A 313 11.95 -3.83 -4.76
CA ILE A 313 12.67 -4.98 -4.19
C ILE A 313 12.74 -6.13 -5.21
N ASP A 314 11.62 -6.46 -5.86
CA ASP A 314 11.57 -7.51 -6.87
C ASP A 314 12.51 -7.19 -8.05
N LYS A 315 12.57 -5.91 -8.46
CA LYS A 315 13.53 -5.45 -9.48
C LYS A 315 14.98 -5.61 -9.04
N LEU A 316 15.31 -5.49 -7.76
CA LEU A 316 16.67 -5.72 -7.26
C LEU A 316 17.05 -7.20 -7.35
N TYR A 317 16.20 -8.10 -6.88
CA TYR A 317 16.53 -9.52 -6.74
C TYR A 317 16.27 -10.38 -7.97
N ASN A 318 15.37 -9.99 -8.87
CA ASN A 318 15.10 -10.78 -10.07
C ASN A 318 16.21 -10.62 -11.11
N LYS A 319 16.83 -11.75 -11.51
CA LYS A 319 17.52 -11.85 -12.80
C LYS A 319 16.46 -11.84 -13.89
N GLU A 320 16.58 -10.97 -14.89
CA GLU A 320 15.71 -11.01 -16.06
C GLU A 320 15.70 -12.42 -16.65
N ILE A 321 14.52 -13.06 -16.67
CA ILE A 321 14.35 -14.35 -17.32
C ILE A 321 14.27 -14.07 -18.82
N VAL A 322 15.40 -14.11 -19.51
CA VAL A 322 15.43 -14.18 -20.97
C VAL A 322 14.96 -15.58 -21.36
N VAL A 323 13.68 -15.71 -21.72
CA VAL A 323 13.15 -16.94 -22.29
C VAL A 323 13.71 -17.08 -23.71
N LYS A 324 14.75 -17.90 -23.87
CA LYS A 324 15.11 -18.45 -25.19
C LYS A 324 14.18 -19.63 -25.48
N PRO A 325 13.52 -19.70 -26.65
CA PRO A 325 12.72 -20.86 -27.01
C PRO A 325 13.66 -22.04 -27.26
N SER A 326 13.62 -23.05 -26.38
CA SER A 326 14.38 -24.29 -26.59
C SER A 326 13.55 -25.28 -27.41
N ASN A 327 13.94 -25.48 -28.66
CA ASN A 327 13.55 -26.65 -29.43
C ASN A 327 14.31 -27.88 -28.88
N SER A 328 13.62 -28.79 -28.20
CA SER A 328 14.09 -30.17 -28.07
C SER A 328 12.92 -31.14 -28.06
N ARG A 329 12.90 -32.03 -29.06
CA ARG A 329 11.93 -33.13 -29.19
C ARG A 329 12.15 -34.20 -28.10
N SER A 330 11.00 -34.66 -27.58
CA SER A 330 10.67 -36.01 -27.11
C SER A 330 11.58 -36.73 -26.11
N ALA A 331 11.20 -36.65 -24.84
CA ALA A 331 11.34 -37.75 -23.87
C ALA A 331 10.17 -37.78 -22.86
N ILE A 332 8.98 -37.34 -23.29
CA ILE A 332 7.77 -37.29 -22.45
C ILE A 332 6.73 -38.29 -22.99
N PRO A 333 6.88 -39.60 -22.73
CA PRO A 333 5.68 -40.41 -22.54
C PRO A 333 5.66 -41.16 -21.20
N ILE A 334 6.82 -41.52 -20.64
CA ILE A 334 6.88 -42.46 -19.50
C ILE A 334 6.65 -41.74 -18.16
N ALA A 335 7.24 -40.56 -17.96
CA ALA A 335 7.08 -39.80 -16.72
C ALA A 335 5.63 -39.33 -16.48
N VAL A 336 4.93 -38.98 -17.56
CA VAL A 336 3.51 -38.59 -17.50
C VAL A 336 2.62 -39.79 -17.19
N LEU A 337 2.91 -40.96 -17.76
CA LEU A 337 2.18 -42.20 -17.43
C LEU A 337 2.37 -42.62 -15.96
N ILE A 338 3.58 -42.46 -15.42
CA ILE A 338 3.85 -42.74 -13.99
C ILE A 338 3.10 -41.74 -13.10
N LEU A 339 3.08 -40.45 -13.46
CA LEU A 339 2.35 -39.43 -12.72
C LEU A 339 0.84 -39.69 -12.72
N VAL A 340 0.27 -40.06 -13.88
CA VAL A 340 -1.15 -40.40 -14.00
C VAL A 340 -1.48 -41.66 -13.20
N ALA A 341 -0.61 -42.66 -13.19
CA ALA A 341 -0.79 -43.87 -12.39
C ALA A 341 -0.74 -43.58 -10.89
N LEU A 342 0.14 -42.69 -10.43
CA LEU A 342 0.22 -42.27 -9.02
C LEU A 342 -1.02 -41.47 -8.59
N ILE A 343 -1.53 -40.59 -9.47
CA ILE A 343 -2.76 -39.84 -9.22
C ILE A 343 -3.96 -40.79 -9.15
N ALA A 344 -4.06 -41.76 -10.07
CA ALA A 344 -5.11 -42.77 -10.06
C ALA A 344 -5.06 -43.65 -8.79
N LEU A 345 -3.86 -44.03 -8.35
CA LEU A 345 -3.68 -44.77 -7.10
C LEU A 345 -4.13 -43.94 -5.89
N PHE A 346 -3.83 -42.64 -5.87
CA PHE A 346 -4.28 -41.73 -4.81
C PHE A 346 -5.81 -41.62 -4.74
N PHE A 347 -6.47 -41.52 -5.89
CA PHE A 347 -7.94 -41.51 -5.94
C PHE A 347 -8.56 -42.86 -5.53
N ILE A 348 -7.96 -43.99 -5.88
CA ILE A 348 -8.43 -45.32 -5.44
C ILE A 348 -8.28 -45.47 -3.92
N VAL A 349 -7.16 -45.01 -3.36
CA VAL A 349 -6.92 -44.99 -1.91
C VAL A 349 -7.92 -44.05 -1.23
N ASP A 350 -8.18 -42.87 -1.78
CA ASP A 350 -9.15 -41.93 -1.20
C ASP A 350 -10.59 -42.46 -1.29
N ILE A 351 -10.99 -43.07 -2.41
CA ILE A 351 -12.31 -43.71 -2.57
C ILE A 351 -12.47 -44.87 -1.58
N THR A 352 -11.43 -45.70 -1.40
CA THR A 352 -11.49 -46.81 -0.43
C THR A 352 -11.50 -46.32 1.02
N ILE A 353 -10.75 -45.25 1.34
CA ILE A 353 -10.82 -44.58 2.66
C ILE A 353 -12.20 -43.97 2.88
N GLN A 354 -12.79 -43.32 1.88
CA GLN A 354 -14.12 -42.73 1.97
C GLN A 354 -15.22 -43.81 2.09
N TRP A 355 -15.09 -44.95 1.42
CA TRP A 355 -16.02 -46.07 1.51
C TRP A 355 -15.97 -46.77 2.87
N VAL A 356 -14.77 -46.97 3.42
CA VAL A 356 -14.57 -47.51 4.79
C VAL A 356 -15.02 -46.51 5.87
N ARG A 357 -14.94 -45.19 5.63
CA ARG A 357 -15.48 -44.16 6.52
C ARG A 357 -17.01 -44.04 6.43
N ARG A 358 -17.63 -44.46 5.31
CA ARG A 358 -19.08 -44.39 5.08
C ARG A 358 -19.87 -45.43 5.88
N GLU A 359 -19.29 -46.59 6.16
CA GLU A 359 -19.93 -47.64 6.99
C GLU A 359 -19.76 -47.44 8.50
N LYS A 360 -18.91 -46.50 8.95
CA LYS A 360 -18.64 -46.25 10.37
C LYS A 360 -19.21 -44.95 10.95
N ASN A 361 -19.83 -44.10 10.14
CA ASN A 361 -20.31 -42.78 10.58
C ASN A 361 -21.84 -42.67 10.59
N ILE A 362 -22.51 -43.64 11.23
CA ILE A 362 -23.75 -43.36 11.97
C ILE A 362 -23.34 -43.42 13.45
N ALA A 363 -23.52 -42.31 14.15
CA ALA A 363 -23.11 -42.01 15.53
C ALA A 363 -21.73 -41.32 15.69
N ASN A 364 -21.84 -40.02 15.99
CA ASN A 364 -20.93 -39.19 16.79
C ASN A 364 -19.54 -38.90 16.23
N ASP A 365 -19.38 -37.67 15.69
CA ASP A 365 -18.45 -36.72 16.29
C ASP A 365 -18.83 -35.27 15.93
N ALA A 366 -19.78 -34.75 16.70
CA ALA A 366 -19.89 -33.32 16.97
C ALA A 366 -18.98 -33.05 18.17
N ASN A 367 -17.71 -32.77 17.91
CA ASN A 367 -16.77 -32.21 18.88
C ASN A 367 -15.69 -31.42 18.11
N SER A 368 -16.09 -30.34 17.44
CA SER A 368 -15.19 -29.22 17.28
C SER A 368 -15.18 -28.48 18.60
N ILE A 369 -13.98 -28.33 19.20
CA ILE A 369 -13.74 -27.44 20.33
C ILE A 369 -14.46 -26.10 20.02
N PRO A 370 -15.35 -25.58 20.89
CA PRO A 370 -15.87 -24.25 20.66
C PRO A 370 -14.67 -23.30 20.75
N LEU A 371 -14.20 -22.79 19.61
CA LEU A 371 -13.28 -21.66 19.60
C LEU A 371 -14.03 -20.50 20.25
N THR A 372 -13.83 -20.36 21.56
CA THR A 372 -14.36 -19.26 22.36
C THR A 372 -13.69 -17.95 22.00
N PHE A 373 -12.51 -18.01 21.38
CA PHE A 373 -11.65 -16.86 21.08
C PHE A 373 -11.52 -16.62 19.57
N PHE A 374 -11.62 -15.35 19.20
CA PHE A 374 -11.54 -14.82 17.85
C PHE A 374 -10.27 -13.98 17.72
N ASP A 375 -9.29 -14.51 16.98
CA ASP A 375 -7.99 -13.88 16.72
C ASP A 375 -7.55 -14.05 15.26
N GLU A 376 -6.46 -13.39 14.88
CA GLU A 376 -5.91 -13.45 13.52
C GLU A 376 -5.62 -14.88 13.05
N LYS A 377 -5.19 -15.77 13.97
CA LYS A 377 -4.80 -17.14 13.62
C LYS A 377 -6.01 -18.04 13.39
N SER A 378 -7.17 -17.66 13.93
CA SER A 378 -8.43 -18.38 13.75
C SER A 378 -9.06 -18.18 12.37
N ILE A 379 -8.62 -17.16 11.60
CA ILE A 379 -9.17 -16.87 10.27
C ILE A 379 -8.53 -17.72 9.18
N LEU A 380 -9.37 -18.42 8.43
CA LEU A 380 -8.96 -19.11 7.22
C LEU A 380 -8.76 -18.11 6.09
N VAL A 381 -7.58 -18.11 5.49
CA VAL A 381 -7.25 -17.33 4.28
C VAL A 381 -6.51 -18.24 3.32
N PRO A 382 -7.22 -18.96 2.43
CA PRO A 382 -6.61 -19.90 1.48
C PRO A 382 -5.83 -19.16 0.39
N ASP A 383 -4.75 -19.79 -0.07
CA ASP A 383 -3.98 -19.31 -1.20
C ASP A 383 -4.77 -19.47 -2.53
N GLY A 384 -4.43 -18.65 -3.52
CA GLY A 384 -5.08 -18.68 -4.84
C GLY A 384 -6.35 -17.84 -4.98
N LEU A 385 -6.84 -17.24 -3.89
CA LEU A 385 -7.91 -16.24 -3.91
C LEU A 385 -7.37 -14.81 -3.88
N TYR A 386 -8.19 -13.90 -4.40
CA TYR A 386 -8.03 -12.45 -4.26
C TYR A 386 -9.06 -11.93 -3.26
N PHE A 387 -8.64 -11.09 -2.31
CA PHE A 387 -9.47 -10.58 -1.24
C PHE A 387 -9.63 -9.06 -1.34
N ASP A 388 -10.80 -8.55 -0.99
CA ASP A 388 -11.07 -7.12 -0.87
C ASP A 388 -11.15 -6.73 0.62
N LYS A 389 -10.80 -5.49 0.94
CA LYS A 389 -10.89 -4.97 2.32
C LYS A 389 -12.33 -4.94 2.85
N SER A 390 -13.32 -5.00 1.97
CA SER A 390 -14.74 -5.15 2.34
C SER A 390 -15.13 -6.59 2.75
N HIS A 391 -14.16 -7.42 3.13
CA HIS A 391 -14.37 -8.80 3.56
C HIS A 391 -15.05 -9.71 2.53
N THR A 392 -14.67 -9.51 1.26
CA THR A 392 -15.11 -10.33 0.13
C THR A 392 -13.93 -10.93 -0.59
N TRP A 393 -14.16 -12.04 -1.31
CA TRP A 393 -13.14 -12.69 -2.11
C TRP A 393 -13.60 -12.88 -3.56
N ALA A 394 -12.63 -13.02 -4.46
CA ALA A 394 -12.80 -13.28 -5.88
C ALA A 394 -11.83 -14.38 -6.35
N PHE A 395 -12.31 -15.27 -7.20
CA PHE A 395 -11.56 -16.34 -7.84
C PHE A 395 -11.87 -16.41 -9.33
N MET A 396 -10.85 -16.37 -10.19
CA MET A 396 -11.03 -16.49 -11.63
C MET A 396 -11.01 -17.95 -12.07
N GLU A 397 -12.12 -18.41 -12.61
CA GLU A 397 -12.24 -19.71 -13.25
C GLU A 397 -11.52 -19.72 -14.60
N LYS A 398 -11.26 -20.94 -15.12
CA LYS A 398 -10.53 -21.14 -16.38
C LYS A 398 -11.23 -20.56 -17.61
N ASP A 399 -12.55 -20.40 -17.54
CA ASP A 399 -13.39 -19.84 -18.59
C ASP A 399 -13.52 -18.30 -18.51
N GLY A 400 -12.83 -17.66 -17.56
CA GLY A 400 -12.82 -16.21 -17.36
C GLY A 400 -13.98 -15.67 -16.52
N VAL A 401 -14.88 -16.54 -16.05
CA VAL A 401 -15.90 -16.18 -15.07
C VAL A 401 -15.26 -16.06 -13.68
N VAL A 402 -15.72 -15.10 -12.88
CA VAL A 402 -15.17 -14.86 -11.55
C VAL A 402 -16.18 -15.27 -10.49
N GLY A 403 -15.85 -16.27 -9.69
CA GLY A 403 -16.58 -16.61 -8.48
C GLY A 403 -16.29 -15.59 -7.39
N ILE A 404 -17.33 -15.09 -6.71
CA ILE A 404 -17.19 -14.17 -5.58
C ILE A 404 -17.98 -14.63 -4.36
N GLY A 405 -17.50 -14.28 -3.16
CA GLY A 405 -18.15 -14.59 -1.89
C GLY A 405 -17.71 -13.68 -0.75
N ILE A 406 -18.13 -14.00 0.47
CA ILE A 406 -17.64 -13.35 1.69
C ILE A 406 -16.55 -14.20 2.34
N ASP A 407 -15.64 -13.55 3.07
CA ASP A 407 -14.59 -14.23 3.79
C ASP A 407 -15.05 -14.86 5.12
N ASP A 408 -14.11 -15.53 5.77
CA ASP A 408 -14.30 -16.18 7.06
C ASP A 408 -14.44 -15.18 8.23
N PHE A 409 -13.93 -13.96 8.08
CA PHE A 409 -13.90 -12.96 9.14
C PHE A 409 -15.31 -12.46 9.51
N LEU A 410 -16.15 -12.17 8.51
CA LEU A 410 -17.50 -11.64 8.78
C LEU A 410 -18.37 -12.60 9.60
N GLN A 411 -18.29 -13.91 9.35
CA GLN A 411 -19.07 -14.88 10.12
C GLN A 411 -18.60 -15.00 11.57
N HIS A 412 -17.30 -14.81 11.81
CA HIS A 412 -16.74 -14.85 13.15
C HIS A 412 -17.10 -13.60 13.97
N ILE A 413 -17.40 -12.48 13.33
CA ILE A 413 -17.89 -11.28 14.02
C ILE A 413 -19.40 -11.33 14.25
N THR A 414 -20.14 -11.62 13.19
CA THR A 414 -21.61 -11.58 13.18
C THR A 414 -22.25 -12.77 13.89
N GLY A 415 -21.49 -13.84 14.05
CA GLY A 415 -22.03 -15.16 14.35
C GLY A 415 -22.57 -15.83 13.09
N PRO A 416 -23.15 -17.04 13.22
CA PRO A 416 -23.58 -17.82 12.07
C PRO A 416 -24.67 -17.09 11.28
N ILE A 417 -24.42 -16.87 10.00
CA ILE A 417 -25.35 -16.19 9.09
C ILE A 417 -26.59 -17.07 8.88
N THR A 418 -27.76 -16.53 9.21
CA THR A 418 -29.04 -17.27 9.18
C THR A 418 -29.77 -17.18 7.86
N ARG A 419 -29.56 -16.10 7.11
CA ARG A 419 -30.17 -15.88 5.79
C ARG A 419 -29.36 -14.86 4.99
N ILE A 420 -29.49 -14.90 3.67
CA ILE A 420 -28.95 -13.88 2.77
C ILE A 420 -30.04 -13.36 1.83
N LYS A 421 -29.92 -12.11 1.39
CA LYS A 421 -30.68 -11.56 0.26
C LYS A 421 -29.73 -11.37 -0.92
N MET A 422 -30.09 -11.99 -2.05
CA MET A 422 -29.29 -12.00 -3.26
C MET A 422 -29.99 -11.24 -4.40
N LYS A 423 -29.22 -10.49 -5.19
CA LYS A 423 -29.57 -10.04 -6.56
C LYS A 423 -29.73 -11.22 -7.52
N ASN A 424 -30.48 -11.02 -8.61
CA ASN A 424 -30.78 -12.06 -9.59
C ASN A 424 -29.70 -12.17 -10.69
N PRO A 425 -29.57 -13.36 -11.32
CA PRO A 425 -28.81 -13.49 -12.56
C PRO A 425 -29.29 -12.53 -13.65
N GLY A 426 -28.36 -11.93 -14.36
CA GLY A 426 -28.61 -10.93 -15.40
C GLY A 426 -28.41 -9.48 -14.95
N GLU A 427 -28.45 -9.21 -13.65
CA GLU A 427 -28.17 -7.88 -13.09
C GLU A 427 -26.68 -7.53 -13.19
N THR A 428 -26.39 -6.23 -13.27
CA THR A 428 -25.02 -5.69 -13.26
C THR A 428 -24.71 -5.16 -11.86
N ILE A 429 -23.49 -5.41 -11.38
CA ILE A 429 -22.96 -4.88 -10.14
C ILE A 429 -21.68 -4.10 -10.42
N LYS A 430 -21.44 -3.02 -9.68
CA LYS A 430 -20.18 -2.27 -9.71
C LYS A 430 -19.35 -2.56 -8.48
N LYS A 431 -18.01 -2.58 -8.63
CA LYS A 431 -17.10 -2.66 -7.48
C LYS A 431 -17.46 -1.56 -6.46
N GLY A 432 -17.57 -1.93 -5.19
CA GLY A 432 -17.96 -1.02 -4.11
C GLY A 432 -19.47 -0.79 -3.94
N GLU A 433 -20.32 -1.29 -4.85
CA GLU A 433 -21.78 -1.26 -4.70
C GLU A 433 -22.28 -2.42 -3.84
N HIS A 434 -23.35 -2.22 -3.07
CA HIS A 434 -23.99 -3.30 -2.32
C HIS A 434 -24.56 -4.36 -3.27
N PHE A 435 -24.11 -5.60 -3.10
CA PHE A 435 -24.52 -6.74 -3.93
C PHE A 435 -25.16 -7.89 -3.14
N LEU A 436 -25.06 -7.83 -1.80
CA LEU A 436 -25.51 -8.87 -0.89
C LEU A 436 -25.92 -8.24 0.44
N THR A 437 -27.03 -8.73 1.03
CA THR A 437 -27.37 -8.44 2.43
C THR A 437 -27.29 -9.71 3.26
N LEU A 438 -26.47 -9.72 4.30
CA LEU A 438 -26.40 -10.79 5.30
C LEU A 438 -27.44 -10.56 6.38
N ILE A 439 -28.03 -11.63 6.90
CA ILE A 439 -29.06 -11.56 7.94
C ILE A 439 -28.76 -12.55 9.06
N GLN A 440 -28.71 -12.06 10.28
CA GLN A 440 -28.56 -12.84 11.50
C GLN A 440 -29.69 -12.43 12.46
N GLU A 441 -30.61 -13.36 12.75
CA GLU A 441 -31.70 -13.16 13.72
C GLU A 441 -32.45 -11.81 13.60
N GLY A 442 -32.62 -11.32 12.36
CA GLY A 442 -33.32 -10.06 12.04
C GLY A 442 -32.42 -8.83 11.81
N LYS A 443 -31.15 -8.88 12.22
CA LYS A 443 -30.14 -7.84 12.01
C LYS A 443 -29.48 -8.01 10.64
N GLN A 444 -29.08 -6.91 10.01
CA GLN A 444 -28.65 -6.90 8.61
C GLN A 444 -27.29 -6.22 8.44
N LEU A 445 -26.47 -6.73 7.52
CA LEU A 445 -25.27 -6.07 7.01
C LEU A 445 -25.26 -6.07 5.49
N ASN A 446 -24.87 -4.95 4.90
CA ASN A 446 -24.81 -4.79 3.45
C ASN A 446 -23.36 -4.89 2.97
N ILE A 447 -23.08 -5.89 2.15
CA ILE A 447 -21.73 -6.20 1.67
C ILE A 447 -21.56 -5.64 0.26
N THR A 448 -20.37 -5.10 -0.01
CA THR A 448 -20.03 -4.48 -1.29
C THR A 448 -19.27 -5.40 -2.23
N ALA A 449 -19.49 -5.26 -3.54
CA ALA A 449 -18.90 -6.14 -4.53
C ALA A 449 -17.38 -5.91 -4.68
N PRO A 450 -16.56 -6.97 -4.75
CA PRO A 450 -15.11 -6.85 -4.95
C PRO A 450 -14.73 -6.45 -6.39
N ILE A 451 -15.61 -6.70 -7.36
CA ILE A 451 -15.40 -6.45 -8.80
C ILE A 451 -16.67 -5.96 -9.48
N SER A 452 -16.52 -5.34 -10.65
CA SER A 452 -17.62 -4.92 -11.52
C SER A 452 -17.92 -5.98 -12.58
N GLY A 453 -19.20 -6.26 -12.83
CA GLY A 453 -19.57 -7.25 -13.83
C GLY A 453 -21.05 -7.58 -13.87
N LYS A 454 -21.41 -8.51 -14.76
CA LYS A 454 -22.77 -9.04 -14.88
C LYS A 454 -22.88 -10.36 -14.14
N ILE A 455 -23.92 -10.54 -13.32
CA ILE A 455 -24.18 -11.79 -12.61
C ILE A 455 -24.61 -12.85 -13.63
N LYS A 456 -23.77 -13.87 -13.85
CA LYS A 456 -24.11 -15.04 -14.70
C LYS A 456 -24.95 -16.05 -13.94
N ALA A 457 -24.60 -16.31 -12.68
CA ALA A 457 -25.31 -17.25 -11.84
C ALA A 457 -25.21 -16.86 -10.36
N GLN A 458 -26.20 -17.28 -9.57
CA GLN A 458 -26.17 -17.23 -8.11
C GLN A 458 -26.12 -18.65 -7.55
N ASN A 459 -25.53 -18.83 -6.37
CA ASN A 459 -25.49 -20.11 -5.70
C ASN A 459 -26.85 -20.46 -5.10
N LYS A 460 -27.62 -21.26 -5.83
CA LYS A 460 -28.98 -21.66 -5.44
C LYS A 460 -29.03 -22.44 -4.13
N LYS A 461 -27.92 -23.09 -3.72
CA LYS A 461 -27.86 -23.81 -2.43
C LYS A 461 -28.04 -22.86 -1.24
N LEU A 462 -27.61 -21.61 -1.36
CA LEU A 462 -27.68 -20.63 -0.28
C LEU A 462 -29.11 -20.15 0.02
N SER A 463 -30.04 -20.33 -0.93
CA SER A 463 -31.46 -20.03 -0.71
C SER A 463 -32.15 -21.05 0.19
N THR A 464 -31.67 -22.30 0.21
CA THR A 464 -32.20 -23.38 1.05
C THR A 464 -31.33 -23.66 2.27
N ASN A 465 -30.03 -23.40 2.18
CA ASN A 465 -29.08 -23.59 3.27
C ASN A 465 -27.98 -22.51 3.25
N SER A 466 -28.22 -21.41 3.98
CA SER A 466 -27.22 -20.35 4.14
C SER A 466 -26.05 -20.75 5.05
N SER A 467 -26.18 -21.83 5.83
CA SER A 467 -25.12 -22.26 6.76
C SER A 467 -23.84 -22.68 6.05
N ILE A 468 -23.93 -22.96 4.73
CA ILE A 468 -22.79 -23.27 3.87
C ILE A 468 -21.74 -22.14 3.89
N ILE A 469 -22.19 -20.88 3.99
CA ILE A 469 -21.29 -19.72 4.10
C ILE A 469 -20.44 -19.83 5.37
N ASN A 470 -21.01 -20.36 6.45
CA ASN A 470 -20.33 -20.49 7.73
C ASN A 470 -19.35 -21.68 7.76
N SER A 471 -19.74 -22.82 7.16
CA SER A 471 -18.91 -24.03 7.18
C SER A 471 -17.89 -24.12 6.04
N SER A 472 -18.10 -23.39 4.95
CA SER A 472 -17.36 -23.56 3.69
C SER A 472 -17.31 -22.25 2.87
N PRO A 473 -16.84 -21.12 3.44
CA PRO A 473 -16.91 -19.79 2.80
C PRO A 473 -16.20 -19.72 1.44
N TYR A 474 -15.13 -20.52 1.25
CA TYR A 474 -14.25 -20.45 0.09
C TYR A 474 -14.45 -21.55 -0.96
N SER A 475 -15.31 -22.54 -0.71
CA SER A 475 -15.57 -23.62 -1.66
C SER A 475 -17.04 -23.75 -2.00
N GLU A 476 -17.90 -24.19 -1.09
CA GLU A 476 -19.33 -24.30 -1.35
C GLU A 476 -20.10 -22.98 -1.12
N GLY A 477 -19.50 -22.03 -0.41
CA GLY A 477 -20.07 -20.74 0.01
C GLY A 477 -19.91 -19.59 -0.97
N TRP A 478 -19.48 -19.84 -2.21
CA TRP A 478 -19.51 -18.82 -3.27
C TRP A 478 -20.93 -18.29 -3.46
N ILE A 479 -21.08 -17.01 -3.79
CA ILE A 479 -22.38 -16.32 -3.84
C ILE A 479 -22.80 -16.11 -5.29
N TYR A 480 -21.91 -15.53 -6.09
CA TYR A 480 -22.16 -15.28 -7.51
C TYR A 480 -21.02 -15.73 -8.39
N MET A 481 -21.38 -16.11 -9.62
CA MET A 481 -20.49 -16.18 -10.75
C MET A 481 -20.68 -14.93 -11.60
N ILE A 482 -19.62 -14.14 -11.75
CA ILE A 482 -19.62 -12.83 -12.41
C ILE A 482 -18.87 -12.90 -13.73
N GLU A 483 -19.46 -12.39 -14.79
CA GLU A 483 -18.73 -12.03 -16.00
C GLU A 483 -18.12 -10.63 -15.79
N PRO A 484 -16.80 -10.53 -15.59
CA PRO A 484 -16.17 -9.28 -15.19
C PRO A 484 -16.21 -8.27 -16.34
N THR A 485 -16.55 -7.01 -16.04
CA THR A 485 -16.48 -5.93 -17.03
C THR A 485 -15.04 -5.54 -17.33
N ASN A 486 -14.17 -5.50 -16.30
CA ASN A 486 -12.75 -5.20 -16.47
C ASN A 486 -11.89 -5.83 -15.36
N TRP A 487 -11.61 -7.13 -15.50
CA TRP A 487 -10.83 -7.89 -14.52
C TRP A 487 -9.46 -7.29 -14.23
N LEU A 488 -8.71 -6.91 -15.27
CA LEU A 488 -7.34 -6.39 -15.13
C LEU A 488 -7.28 -5.08 -14.34
N ARG A 489 -8.35 -4.30 -14.36
CA ARG A 489 -8.48 -3.08 -13.55
C ARG A 489 -8.86 -3.42 -12.11
N ASP A 490 -9.87 -4.26 -11.92
CA ASP A 490 -10.44 -4.50 -10.60
C ASP A 490 -9.51 -5.32 -9.70
N ILE A 491 -8.74 -6.26 -10.28
CA ILE A 491 -7.77 -7.09 -9.57
C ILE A 491 -6.64 -6.28 -8.92
N GLN A 492 -6.32 -5.09 -9.44
CA GLN A 492 -5.27 -4.22 -8.88
C GLN A 492 -5.63 -3.68 -7.49
N PHE A 493 -6.92 -3.70 -7.15
CA PHE A 493 -7.42 -3.27 -5.84
C PHE A 493 -7.65 -4.45 -4.89
N LEU A 494 -7.41 -5.68 -5.33
CA LEU A 494 -7.55 -6.88 -4.52
C LEU A 494 -6.19 -7.34 -3.99
N ILE A 495 -6.23 -8.05 -2.88
CA ILE A 495 -5.07 -8.46 -2.10
C ILE A 495 -4.95 -9.97 -2.15
N VAL A 496 -3.77 -10.51 -2.45
CA VAL A 496 -3.53 -11.96 -2.38
C VAL A 496 -3.44 -12.43 -0.93
N ALA A 497 -3.70 -13.72 -0.68
CA ALA A 497 -3.77 -14.33 0.65
C ALA A 497 -2.70 -13.87 1.65
N LYS A 498 -1.41 -13.85 1.27
CA LYS A 498 -0.32 -13.39 2.14
C LYS A 498 -0.48 -11.94 2.57
N GLY A 499 -0.79 -11.04 1.64
CA GLY A 499 -1.02 -9.63 1.94
C GLY A 499 -2.30 -9.42 2.73
N TYR A 500 -3.31 -10.25 2.51
CA TYR A 500 -4.57 -10.18 3.21
C TYR A 500 -4.44 -10.58 4.69
N LYS A 501 -3.65 -11.63 4.98
CA LYS A 501 -3.29 -12.00 6.36
C LYS A 501 -2.60 -10.85 7.10
N GLU A 502 -1.68 -10.15 6.45
CA GLU A 502 -1.03 -8.98 7.06
C GLU A 502 -2.01 -7.83 7.29
N TRP A 503 -2.92 -7.57 6.34
CA TRP A 503 -3.96 -6.56 6.51
C TRP A 503 -4.92 -6.91 7.65
N LEU A 504 -5.29 -8.19 7.81
CA LEU A 504 -6.15 -8.64 8.91
C LEU A 504 -5.55 -8.29 10.27
N ARG A 505 -4.22 -8.28 10.45
CA ARG A 505 -3.58 -7.84 11.71
C ARG A 505 -4.03 -6.45 12.12
N MET A 506 -4.04 -5.53 11.17
CA MET A 506 -4.48 -4.15 11.37
C MET A 506 -5.99 -4.08 11.54
N GLU A 507 -6.73 -4.92 10.81
CA GLU A 507 -8.19 -4.98 10.92
C GLU A 507 -8.65 -5.47 12.30
N PHE A 508 -7.92 -6.41 12.91
CA PHE A 508 -8.17 -6.83 14.30
C PHE A 508 -7.87 -5.71 15.31
N LEU A 509 -6.89 -4.85 15.06
CA LEU A 509 -6.66 -3.66 15.90
C LEU A 509 -7.80 -2.66 15.76
N HIS A 510 -8.22 -2.38 14.53
CA HIS A 510 -9.36 -1.51 14.24
C HIS A 510 -10.64 -2.04 14.92
N LEU A 511 -10.85 -3.36 14.90
CA LEU A 511 -11.99 -3.98 15.56
C LEU A 511 -11.94 -3.80 17.08
N LYS A 512 -10.76 -3.96 17.70
CA LYS A 512 -10.59 -3.72 19.14
C LYS A 512 -10.90 -2.26 19.50
N ASP A 513 -10.44 -1.31 18.68
CA ASP A 513 -10.71 0.10 18.88
C ASP A 513 -12.21 0.41 18.75
N PHE A 514 -12.85 -0.08 17.69
CA PHE A 514 -14.30 0.04 17.49
C PHE A 514 -15.09 -0.50 18.69
N LEU A 515 -14.79 -1.73 19.11
CA LEU A 515 -15.45 -2.35 20.26
C LEU A 515 -15.20 -1.57 21.56
N SER A 516 -14.00 -1.01 21.75
CA SER A 516 -13.69 -0.21 22.94
C SER A 516 -14.51 1.08 23.02
N ILE A 517 -14.78 1.72 21.87
CA ILE A 517 -15.59 2.94 21.78
C ILE A 517 -17.05 2.60 22.06
N ILE A 518 -17.57 1.55 21.42
CA ILE A 518 -18.96 1.09 21.57
C ILE A 518 -19.25 0.62 23.00
N VAL A 519 -18.32 -0.11 23.63
CA VAL A 519 -18.44 -0.54 25.03
C VAL A 519 -18.48 0.68 25.96
N ARG A 520 -17.71 1.74 25.69
CA ARG A 520 -17.75 2.97 26.50
C ARG A 520 -19.04 3.78 26.29
N ALA A 521 -19.57 3.81 25.06
CA ALA A 521 -20.74 4.61 24.74
C ALA A 521 -22.07 4.00 25.23
N ASN A 522 -22.16 2.66 25.31
CA ASN A 522 -23.44 1.97 25.54
C ASN A 522 -23.61 1.31 26.93
N TYR A 523 -22.60 1.28 27.80
CA TYR A 523 -22.65 0.58 29.09
C TYR A 523 -22.59 1.50 30.32
N ALA A 524 -23.24 2.68 30.26
CA ALA A 524 -23.44 3.52 31.45
C ALA A 524 -24.57 3.01 32.37
N GLU A 525 -25.44 2.12 31.89
CA GLU A 525 -26.55 1.53 32.66
C GLU A 525 -26.74 0.06 32.29
N GLU A 526 -26.00 -0.84 32.96
CA GLU A 526 -26.32 -2.24 33.33
C GLU A 526 -25.06 -3.11 33.41
N ASN A 527 -25.03 -3.90 34.49
CA ASN A 527 -23.88 -4.68 34.96
C ASN A 527 -23.50 -5.86 34.05
N GLN A 528 -22.18 -6.08 33.96
CA GLN A 528 -21.46 -7.29 33.59
C GLN A 528 -21.39 -7.72 32.10
N ILE A 529 -20.50 -7.05 31.35
CA ILE A 529 -19.44 -7.76 30.62
C ILE A 529 -18.13 -7.11 31.04
N VAL A 530 -17.52 -7.62 32.11
CA VAL A 530 -16.14 -7.26 32.44
C VAL A 530 -15.27 -7.96 31.40
N LEU A 531 -14.47 -7.22 30.63
CA LEU A 531 -13.29 -7.78 29.96
C LEU A 531 -12.31 -8.22 31.05
N GLN A 532 -12.63 -9.33 31.73
CA GLN A 532 -11.84 -9.84 32.85
C GLN A 532 -10.66 -10.72 32.38
N ASP A 533 -10.64 -11.09 31.10
CA ASP A 533 -9.57 -11.88 30.50
C ASP A 533 -8.88 -11.10 29.37
N GLY A 534 -7.85 -10.32 29.72
CA GLY A 534 -6.63 -10.16 28.91
C GLY A 534 -6.66 -9.62 27.47
N GLY A 535 -7.79 -9.19 26.89
CA GLY A 535 -7.83 -8.55 25.56
C GLY A 535 -8.09 -9.47 24.36
N GLU A 536 -8.77 -10.60 24.57
CA GLU A 536 -9.23 -11.52 23.52
C GLU A 536 -10.70 -11.30 23.15
N ILE A 537 -11.05 -11.39 21.86
CA ILE A 537 -12.40 -11.12 21.35
C ILE A 537 -13.21 -12.43 21.34
N LYS A 538 -14.47 -12.39 21.77
CA LYS A 538 -15.38 -13.55 21.70
C LYS A 538 -15.85 -13.77 20.27
N ASN A 539 -15.88 -15.04 19.83
CA ASN A 539 -16.50 -15.40 18.56
C ASN A 539 -18.01 -15.05 18.54
N GLY A 540 -18.48 -14.48 17.44
CA GLY A 540 -19.85 -14.00 17.26
C GLY A 540 -20.20 -12.80 18.14
N ILE A 541 -19.25 -11.91 18.44
CA ILE A 541 -19.47 -10.79 19.37
C ILE A 541 -20.69 -9.92 19.03
N LEU A 542 -21.00 -9.71 17.76
CA LEU A 542 -22.16 -8.90 17.37
C LEU A 542 -23.49 -9.64 17.54
N LYS A 543 -23.49 -10.97 17.60
CA LYS A 543 -24.72 -11.77 17.71
C LYS A 543 -25.57 -11.33 18.90
N ASP A 544 -24.94 -11.10 20.04
CA ASP A 544 -25.62 -10.79 21.30
C ASP A 544 -25.91 -9.28 21.46
N LEU A 545 -25.41 -8.43 20.55
CA LEU A 545 -25.53 -6.96 20.64
C LEU A 545 -26.78 -6.42 19.93
N LYS A 546 -27.26 -5.24 20.34
CA LYS A 546 -28.50 -4.64 19.81
C LYS A 546 -28.37 -4.23 18.33
N PRO A 547 -29.48 -4.14 17.56
CA PRO A 547 -29.45 -3.75 16.15
C PRO A 547 -28.75 -2.41 15.87
N GLU A 548 -28.79 -1.45 16.79
CA GLU A 548 -28.10 -0.16 16.65
C GLU A 548 -26.58 -0.35 16.52
N ILE A 549 -26.01 -1.34 17.22
CA ILE A 549 -24.58 -1.67 17.13
C ILE A 549 -24.23 -2.31 15.79
N TRP A 550 -25.17 -3.02 15.16
CA TRP A 550 -24.97 -3.55 13.82
C TRP A 550 -24.93 -2.43 12.77
N GLU A 551 -25.77 -1.40 12.92
CA GLU A 551 -25.72 -0.20 12.08
C GLU A 551 -24.43 0.59 12.31
N ASP A 552 -23.98 0.72 13.57
CA ASP A 552 -22.69 1.33 13.87
C ASP A 552 -21.52 0.54 13.28
N PHE A 553 -21.57 -0.79 13.32
CA PHE A 553 -20.57 -1.66 12.71
C PHE A 553 -20.57 -1.52 11.18
N GLN A 554 -21.75 -1.46 10.54
CA GLN A 554 -21.87 -1.19 9.11
C GLN A 554 -21.22 0.15 8.74
N THR A 555 -21.60 1.22 9.43
CA THR A 555 -21.24 2.60 9.05
C THR A 555 -19.83 3.00 9.47
N HIS A 556 -19.41 2.66 10.68
CA HIS A 556 -18.13 3.11 11.24
C HIS A 556 -17.00 2.10 11.05
N PHE A 557 -17.30 0.80 10.94
CA PHE A 557 -16.27 -0.23 10.77
C PHE A 557 -16.15 -0.70 9.31
N LEU A 558 -17.24 -1.19 8.68
CA LEU A 558 -17.19 -1.72 7.31
C LEU A 558 -17.12 -0.62 6.23
N GLU A 559 -17.75 0.53 6.45
CA GLU A 559 -17.75 1.65 5.50
C GLU A 559 -16.67 2.68 5.82
N GLY A 560 -16.33 2.86 7.10
CA GLY A 560 -15.28 3.78 7.55
C GLY A 560 -13.84 3.33 7.24
N SER A 561 -13.64 2.05 6.91
CA SER A 561 -12.33 1.45 6.56
C SER A 561 -11.94 1.57 5.08
N LYS A 562 -12.78 2.21 4.26
CA LYS A 562 -12.64 2.29 2.78
C LYS A 562 -11.71 3.37 2.25
#